data_AF-A0A3B8NWS9-F1
#
_entry.id   AF-A0A3B8NWS9-F1
#
_cell.length_a   1.000
_cell.length_b   1.000
_cell.length_c   1.000
_cell.angle_alpha   90.00
_cell.angle_beta   90.00
_cell.angle_gamma   90.00
#
_symmetry.space_group_name_H-M   'P 1'
#
loop_
_entity.id
_entity.type
_entity.pdbx_description
1 polymer ?
#
loop_
_entity_poly.entity_id
_entity_poly.type
_entity_poly.pdbx_seq_one_letter_code
_entity_poly.pdbx_strand_id
1 'polypeptide(L)'
;MDIGVRVEVRNEVMEQVNEVLYESKLIGYPRPFKNKVRTFCQNPGGFVSQENYDNDLAVVNGHSYKELKSSNTNLAILVSHNFNVPFNQPIAYAQKVGELTNMLGAGHILVQRFGDILDGKRTWPKELAQSNIRPTLPDAVAGDITAAMPYRAMMNIINFIQALDHVVPGFASTETLLYSPELKFYSNRVKMDANLNTSIHGLHCLGDSSGWTRGLMMASIMGVLMGRKLV
;
A
#
# COMPACT_ATOMS: atom_id res chain seq x y z
N MET A 1 10.51 5.41 4.35
CA MET A 1 9.42 5.49 3.37
C MET A 1 9.03 4.08 2.98
N ASP A 2 7.76 3.86 2.62
CA ASP A 2 7.26 2.56 2.19
C ASP A 2 6.91 2.59 0.69
N ILE A 3 7.37 1.57 -0.03
CA ILE A 3 7.01 1.28 -1.44
C ILE A 3 6.43 -0.12 -1.46
N GLY A 4 5.40 -0.33 -2.25
CA GLY A 4 4.83 -1.66 -2.39
C GLY A 4 3.78 -1.75 -3.48
N VAL A 5 2.87 -2.69 -3.26
CA VAL A 5 1.77 -2.99 -4.17
C VAL A 5 0.47 -3.04 -3.39
N ARG A 6 -0.64 -2.73 -4.06
CA ARG A 6 -1.95 -3.19 -3.61
C ARG A 6 -2.12 -4.63 -4.08
N VAL A 7 -2.57 -5.50 -3.21
CA VAL A 7 -2.90 -6.88 -3.52
C VAL A 7 -4.40 -7.03 -3.47
N GLU A 8 -4.96 -7.74 -4.44
CA GLU A 8 -6.36 -8.12 -4.46
C GLU A 8 -6.49 -9.63 -4.61
N VAL A 9 -7.25 -10.24 -3.71
CA VAL A 9 -7.57 -11.68 -3.65
C VAL A 9 -9.07 -11.86 -3.53
N ARG A 10 -9.58 -13.06 -3.86
CA ARG A 10 -10.99 -13.36 -3.65
C ARG A 10 -11.31 -13.39 -2.14
N ASN A 11 -12.52 -12.99 -1.75
CA ASN A 11 -12.91 -12.89 -0.35
C ASN A 11 -12.74 -14.21 0.42
N GLU A 12 -13.00 -15.35 -0.22
CA GLU A 12 -12.95 -16.68 0.42
C GLU A 12 -11.54 -17.03 0.89
N VAL A 13 -10.50 -16.47 0.25
CA VAL A 13 -9.10 -16.64 0.67
C VAL A 13 -8.83 -15.96 2.02
N MET A 14 -9.45 -14.81 2.25
CA MET A 14 -9.23 -13.98 3.45
C MET A 14 -10.33 -14.15 4.51
N GLU A 15 -11.36 -14.96 4.25
CA GLU A 15 -12.59 -15.02 5.06
C GLU A 15 -12.30 -15.26 6.55
N GLN A 16 -11.57 -16.33 6.88
CA GLN A 16 -11.23 -16.65 8.28
C GLN A 16 -10.47 -15.53 8.98
N VAL A 17 -9.55 -14.88 8.26
CA VAL A 17 -8.76 -13.77 8.80
C VAL A 17 -9.63 -12.53 9.02
N ASN A 18 -10.51 -12.25 8.06
CA ASN A 18 -11.45 -11.13 8.11
C ASN A 18 -12.45 -11.29 9.26
N GLU A 19 -12.97 -12.50 9.50
CA GLU A 19 -13.92 -12.75 10.59
C GLU A 19 -13.29 -12.57 11.97
N VAL A 20 -12.05 -13.02 12.14
CA VAL A 20 -11.38 -13.00 13.46
C VAL A 20 -10.77 -11.63 13.77
N LEU A 21 -10.14 -10.99 12.79
CA LEU A 21 -9.33 -9.79 13.02
C LEU A 21 -9.89 -8.52 12.36
N TYR A 22 -10.85 -8.65 11.44
CA TYR A 22 -11.31 -7.61 10.49
C TYR A 22 -10.20 -7.06 9.59
N GLU A 23 -9.11 -6.57 10.17
CA GLU A 23 -7.88 -6.13 9.53
C GLU A 23 -6.69 -6.90 10.11
N SER A 24 -6.05 -7.77 9.32
CA SER A 24 -4.83 -8.44 9.77
C SER A 24 -3.61 -7.54 9.61
N LYS A 25 -2.82 -7.43 10.68
CA LYS A 25 -1.57 -6.66 10.70
C LYS A 25 -0.39 -7.60 10.78
N LEU A 26 0.03 -8.07 9.62
CA LEU A 26 1.10 -9.04 9.47
C LEU A 26 2.39 -8.33 9.10
N ILE A 27 3.50 -8.77 9.70
CA ILE A 27 4.83 -8.21 9.49
C ILE A 27 5.79 -9.37 9.26
N GLY A 28 6.67 -9.22 8.27
CA GLY A 28 7.69 -10.20 7.93
C GLY A 28 9.01 -9.55 7.54
N TYR A 29 10.06 -10.37 7.56
CA TYR A 29 11.42 -9.98 7.18
C TYR A 29 11.98 -11.00 6.17
N PRO A 30 11.42 -11.05 4.95
CA PRO A 30 11.75 -12.08 3.98
C PRO A 30 13.22 -12.01 3.55
N ARG A 31 13.82 -13.18 3.32
CA ARG A 31 15.14 -13.28 2.67
C ARG A 31 15.03 -12.79 1.21
N PRO A 32 16.13 -12.38 0.55
CA PRO A 32 17.47 -12.24 1.10
C PRO A 32 17.69 -10.92 1.86
N PHE A 33 16.86 -9.91 1.62
CA PHE A 33 17.15 -8.54 2.06
C PHE A 33 16.73 -8.24 3.50
N LYS A 34 15.76 -9.00 4.04
CA LYS A 34 15.22 -8.82 5.40
C LYS A 34 14.72 -7.40 5.65
N ASN A 35 14.26 -6.71 4.60
CA ASN A 35 13.52 -5.47 4.81
C ASN A 35 12.23 -5.79 5.57
N LYS A 36 11.78 -4.87 6.41
CA LYS A 36 10.47 -4.98 7.03
C LYS A 36 9.41 -4.90 5.92
N VAL A 37 8.60 -5.95 5.80
CA VAL A 37 7.43 -6.00 4.94
C VAL A 37 6.20 -6.12 5.82
N ARG A 38 5.10 -5.44 5.47
CA ARG A 38 3.87 -5.47 6.26
C ARG A 38 2.62 -5.39 5.40
N THR A 39 1.53 -5.97 5.88
CA THR A 39 0.19 -5.66 5.39
C THR A 39 -0.25 -4.28 5.90
N PHE A 40 -1.10 -3.61 5.15
CA PHE A 40 -1.64 -2.31 5.52
C PHE A 40 -2.98 -2.05 4.84
N CYS A 41 -3.92 -1.43 5.57
CA CYS A 41 -5.19 -0.97 5.04
C CYS A 41 -5.92 -2.12 4.32
N GLN A 42 -6.19 -3.21 5.06
CA GLN A 42 -6.98 -4.32 4.54
C GLN A 42 -8.45 -3.91 4.46
N ASN A 43 -9.06 -4.16 3.31
CA ASN A 43 -10.43 -3.77 2.97
C ASN A 43 -11.21 -5.03 2.55
N PRO A 44 -11.85 -5.74 3.50
CA PRO A 44 -12.72 -6.88 3.21
C PRO A 44 -13.92 -6.47 2.35
N GLY A 45 -14.15 -7.16 1.23
CA GLY A 45 -15.17 -6.81 0.25
C GLY A 45 -15.01 -5.40 -0.32
N GLY A 46 -13.79 -4.87 -0.33
CA GLY A 46 -13.48 -3.50 -0.72
C GLY A 46 -13.13 -3.34 -2.19
N PHE A 47 -12.70 -2.14 -2.54
CA PHE A 47 -12.35 -1.73 -3.89
C PHE A 47 -10.95 -1.15 -3.91
N VAL A 48 -10.17 -1.50 -4.92
CA VAL A 48 -8.92 -0.84 -5.25
C VAL A 48 -9.23 0.54 -5.82
N SER A 49 -8.48 1.56 -5.41
CA SER A 49 -8.66 2.94 -5.89
C SER A 49 -7.35 3.58 -6.32
N GLN A 50 -7.46 4.60 -7.16
CA GLN A 50 -6.34 5.46 -7.54
C GLN A 50 -6.36 6.74 -6.70
N GLU A 51 -5.19 7.15 -6.21
CA GLU A 51 -4.94 8.46 -5.62
C GLU A 51 -4.02 9.25 -6.56
N ASN A 52 -4.38 10.51 -6.84
CA ASN A 52 -3.59 11.40 -7.68
C ASN A 52 -2.90 12.45 -6.81
N TYR A 53 -1.60 12.57 -6.98
CA TYR A 53 -0.76 13.57 -6.34
C TYR A 53 -0.29 14.60 -7.36
N ASP A 54 0.36 15.67 -6.89
CA ASP A 54 0.98 16.68 -7.74
C ASP A 54 1.93 16.06 -8.77
N ASN A 55 2.09 16.72 -9.92
CA ASN A 55 2.88 16.27 -11.07
C ASN A 55 2.34 14.98 -11.72
N ASP A 56 1.02 14.81 -11.73
CA ASP A 56 0.32 13.69 -12.39
C ASP A 56 0.75 12.30 -11.89
N LEU A 57 1.22 12.23 -10.64
CA LEU A 57 1.62 10.98 -10.01
C LEU A 57 0.39 10.21 -9.55
N ALA A 58 0.08 9.11 -10.25
CA ALA A 58 -1.00 8.20 -9.89
C ALA A 58 -0.45 7.05 -9.03
N VAL A 59 -0.98 6.89 -7.82
CA VAL A 59 -0.63 5.78 -6.92
C VAL A 59 -1.88 4.96 -6.61
N VAL A 60 -1.69 3.69 -6.28
CA VAL A 60 -2.79 2.83 -5.87
C VAL A 60 -3.02 2.91 -4.35
N ASN A 61 -4.28 2.77 -3.96
CA ASN A 61 -4.75 2.57 -2.59
C ASN A 61 -6.01 1.66 -2.62
N GLY A 62 -6.84 1.69 -1.58
CA GLY A 62 -8.14 1.05 -1.59
C GLY A 62 -9.01 1.47 -0.42
N HIS A 63 -10.29 1.14 -0.53
CA HIS A 63 -11.33 1.55 0.39
C HIS A 63 -12.46 0.51 0.43
N SER A 64 -13.39 0.65 1.37
CA SER A 64 -14.61 -0.13 1.42
C SER A 64 -15.83 0.78 1.57
N TYR A 65 -16.89 0.50 0.83
CA TYR A 65 -18.19 1.12 1.09
C TYR A 65 -18.90 0.39 2.23
N LYS A 66 -19.82 1.10 2.88
CA LYS A 66 -20.66 0.52 3.93
C LYS A 66 -21.66 -0.48 3.35
N GLU A 67 -22.41 -0.07 2.34
CA GLU A 67 -23.54 -0.83 1.77
C GLU A 67 -23.22 -1.58 0.47
N LEU A 68 -22.04 -1.36 -0.11
CA LEU A 68 -21.61 -2.01 -1.36
C LEU A 68 -20.35 -2.83 -1.10
N LYS A 69 -20.37 -4.10 -1.49
CA LYS A 69 -19.26 -5.03 -1.35
C LYS A 69 -18.86 -5.62 -2.69
N SER A 70 -17.56 -5.75 -2.91
CA SER A 70 -17.02 -6.56 -4.00
C SER A 70 -16.89 -8.03 -3.56
N SER A 71 -16.60 -8.91 -4.51
CA SER A 71 -16.20 -10.30 -4.27
C SER A 71 -14.75 -10.45 -3.76
N ASN A 72 -14.04 -9.33 -3.56
CA ASN A 72 -12.61 -9.32 -3.35
C ASN A 72 -12.21 -8.63 -2.04
N THR A 73 -11.15 -9.13 -1.42
CA THR A 73 -10.45 -8.44 -0.34
C THR A 73 -9.18 -7.85 -0.92
N ASN A 74 -8.92 -6.57 -0.63
CA ASN A 74 -7.67 -5.94 -1.04
C ASN A 74 -6.91 -5.35 0.15
N LEU A 75 -5.59 -5.37 0.09
CA LEU A 75 -4.70 -4.82 1.11
C LEU A 75 -3.39 -4.36 0.46
N ALA A 76 -2.66 -3.45 1.10
CA ALA A 76 -1.33 -3.09 0.65
C ALA A 76 -0.26 -4.01 1.27
N ILE A 77 0.73 -4.41 0.47
CA ILE A 77 1.98 -5.03 0.95
C ILE A 77 3.09 -4.01 0.77
N LEU A 78 3.60 -3.50 1.89
CA LEU A 78 4.53 -2.38 1.92
C LEU A 78 5.90 -2.81 2.40
N VAL A 79 6.95 -2.46 1.65
CA VAL A 79 8.35 -2.67 1.99
C VAL A 79 8.94 -1.38 2.54
N SER A 80 9.37 -1.41 3.80
CA SER A 80 10.00 -0.27 4.45
C SER A 80 11.46 -0.12 4.02
N HIS A 81 11.75 1.08 3.50
CA HIS A 81 13.09 1.54 3.16
C HIS A 81 13.52 2.61 4.15
N ASN A 82 14.66 2.37 4.81
CA ASN A 82 15.35 3.33 5.64
C ASN A 82 16.68 3.69 4.96
N PHE A 83 16.70 4.84 4.29
CA PHE A 83 17.91 5.40 3.72
C PHE A 83 18.57 6.31 4.75
N ASN A 84 19.89 6.23 4.87
CA ASN A 84 20.63 6.96 5.90
C ASN A 84 21.72 7.84 5.29
N VAL A 85 22.85 7.24 4.88
CA VAL A 85 24.00 7.93 4.28
C VAL A 85 24.51 7.07 3.11
N PRO A 86 24.88 7.64 1.95
CA PRO A 86 24.90 9.08 1.61
C PRO A 86 23.54 9.65 1.14
N PHE A 87 22.50 8.82 1.07
CA PHE A 87 21.21 9.20 0.49
C PHE A 87 20.18 9.61 1.56
N ASN A 88 19.64 10.82 1.45
CA ASN A 88 18.62 11.37 2.35
C ASN A 88 17.44 12.03 1.59
N GLN A 89 17.09 11.50 0.41
CA GLN A 89 15.93 11.99 -0.35
C GLN A 89 14.89 10.87 -0.60
N PRO A 90 14.42 10.18 0.46
CA PRO A 90 13.52 9.05 0.31
C PRO A 90 12.25 9.43 -0.48
N ILE A 91 11.63 10.57 -0.21
CA ILE A 91 10.40 10.99 -0.91
C ILE A 91 10.63 11.06 -2.43
N ALA A 92 11.70 11.71 -2.87
CA ALA A 92 12.06 11.80 -4.29
C ALA A 92 12.31 10.42 -4.90
N TYR A 93 12.94 9.48 -4.18
CA TYR A 93 13.10 8.11 -4.64
C TYR A 93 11.75 7.40 -4.88
N ALA A 94 10.78 7.53 -3.95
CA ALA A 94 9.44 6.97 -4.16
C ALA A 94 8.74 7.61 -5.36
N GLN A 95 8.80 8.95 -5.48
CA GLN A 95 8.21 9.66 -6.60
C GLN A 95 8.77 9.16 -7.93
N LYS A 96 10.09 9.00 -8.05
CA LYS A 96 10.72 8.48 -9.27
C LYS A 96 10.32 7.04 -9.60
N VAL A 97 10.17 6.17 -8.60
CA VAL A 97 9.62 4.82 -8.81
C VAL A 97 8.17 4.89 -9.30
N GLY A 98 7.37 5.79 -8.72
CA GLY A 98 5.98 5.97 -9.12
C GLY A 98 5.83 6.51 -10.53
N GLU A 99 6.57 7.57 -10.87
CA GLU A 99 6.64 8.15 -12.22
C GLU A 99 7.02 7.09 -13.26
N LEU A 100 8.03 6.26 -12.95
CA LEU A 100 8.43 5.16 -13.85
C LEU A 100 7.31 4.14 -14.05
N THR A 101 6.58 3.81 -12.98
CA THR A 101 5.45 2.89 -13.06
C THR A 101 4.30 3.48 -13.87
N ASN A 102 3.97 4.77 -13.67
CA ASN A 102 2.93 5.45 -14.45
C ASN A 102 3.33 5.61 -15.91
N MET A 103 4.60 5.83 -16.21
CA MET A 103 5.11 5.86 -17.59
C MET A 103 4.82 4.56 -18.32
N LEU A 104 5.07 3.41 -17.69
CA LEU A 104 4.74 2.10 -18.26
C LEU A 104 3.22 1.86 -18.40
N GLY A 105 2.43 2.43 -17.51
CA GLY A 105 0.97 2.40 -17.54
C GLY A 105 0.32 3.46 -18.41
N ALA A 106 1.08 4.31 -19.12
CA ALA A 106 0.58 5.47 -19.84
C ALA A 106 -0.34 6.37 -18.97
N GLY A 107 0.05 6.59 -17.71
CA GLY A 107 -0.70 7.35 -16.72
C GLY A 107 -1.70 6.54 -15.89
N HIS A 108 -1.98 5.29 -16.30
CA HIS A 108 -2.88 4.39 -15.56
C HIS A 108 -2.14 3.53 -14.54
N ILE A 109 -2.88 3.02 -13.55
CA ILE A 109 -2.38 2.01 -12.61
C ILE A 109 -2.21 0.68 -13.34
N LEU A 110 -1.02 0.09 -13.21
CA LEU A 110 -0.75 -1.23 -13.74
C LEU A 110 -1.25 -2.32 -12.79
N VAL A 111 -1.78 -3.39 -13.37
CA VAL A 111 -2.12 -4.63 -12.67
C VAL A 111 -1.42 -5.82 -13.32
N GLN A 112 -0.89 -6.73 -12.50
CA GLN A 112 -0.26 -7.96 -12.95
C GLN A 112 -0.68 -9.12 -12.04
N ARG A 113 -0.92 -10.29 -12.63
CA ARG A 113 -1.20 -11.52 -11.88
C ARG A 113 0.09 -12.02 -11.24
N PHE A 114 -0.01 -12.51 -10.01
CA PHE A 114 1.12 -13.01 -9.25
C PHE A 114 1.81 -14.19 -9.94
N GLY A 115 1.03 -15.08 -10.58
CA GLY A 115 1.59 -16.18 -11.38
C GLY A 115 2.45 -15.68 -12.55
N ASP A 116 2.02 -14.62 -13.24
CA ASP A 116 2.79 -14.06 -14.36
C ASP A 116 4.13 -13.45 -13.87
N ILE A 117 4.14 -12.86 -12.66
CA ILE A 117 5.37 -12.38 -12.02
C ILE A 117 6.33 -13.54 -11.75
N LEU A 118 5.83 -14.68 -11.23
CA LEU A 118 6.64 -15.87 -10.97
C LEU A 118 7.18 -16.49 -12.27
N ASP A 119 6.40 -16.44 -13.34
CA ASP A 119 6.80 -16.91 -14.68
C ASP A 119 7.74 -15.93 -15.41
N GLY A 120 8.02 -14.77 -14.83
CA GLY A 120 8.89 -13.75 -15.42
C GLY A 120 8.29 -13.08 -16.67
N LYS A 121 6.96 -12.96 -16.73
CA LYS A 121 6.25 -12.36 -17.86
C LYS A 121 5.22 -11.32 -17.44
N ARG A 122 4.83 -10.46 -18.37
CA ARG A 122 3.70 -9.54 -18.19
C ARG A 122 2.35 -10.27 -18.18
N THR A 123 1.34 -9.62 -17.62
CA THR A 123 -0.06 -9.98 -17.85
C THR A 123 -0.60 -9.28 -19.10
N TRP A 124 -1.34 -10.02 -19.93
CA TRP A 124 -2.08 -9.48 -21.06
C TRP A 124 -3.58 -9.29 -20.73
N PRO A 125 -4.28 -8.33 -21.36
CA PRO A 125 -5.71 -8.10 -21.11
C PRO A 125 -6.58 -9.36 -21.27
N LYS A 126 -6.28 -10.19 -22.28
CA LYS A 126 -6.99 -11.46 -22.51
C LYS A 126 -6.82 -12.43 -21.34
N GLU A 127 -5.62 -12.53 -20.79
CA GLU A 127 -5.32 -13.42 -19.67
C GLU A 127 -5.98 -12.92 -18.38
N LEU A 128 -5.96 -11.60 -18.15
CA LEU A 128 -6.63 -10.97 -17.02
C LEU A 128 -8.15 -11.18 -17.08
N ALA A 129 -8.75 -11.06 -18.27
CA ALA A 129 -10.17 -11.31 -18.49
C ALA A 129 -10.58 -12.79 -18.31
N GLN A 130 -9.62 -13.72 -18.38
CA GLN A 130 -9.85 -15.16 -18.17
C GLN A 130 -9.62 -15.61 -16.72
N SER A 131 -9.08 -14.75 -15.86
CA SER A 131 -8.86 -15.04 -14.43
C SER A 131 -10.18 -15.30 -13.69
N ASN A 132 -10.19 -16.00 -12.55
CA ASN A 132 -11.40 -16.05 -11.70
C ASN A 132 -11.59 -14.78 -10.88
N ILE A 133 -10.51 -14.01 -10.66
CA ILE A 133 -10.58 -12.71 -9.99
C ILE A 133 -10.65 -11.59 -11.03
N ARG A 134 -11.55 -10.63 -10.79
CA ARG A 134 -11.72 -9.43 -11.62
C ARG A 134 -11.16 -8.23 -10.85
N PRO A 135 -10.34 -7.37 -11.47
CA PRO A 135 -9.93 -6.12 -10.86
C PRO A 135 -11.13 -5.31 -10.39
N THR A 136 -11.11 -4.82 -9.15
CA THR A 136 -12.15 -3.88 -8.69
C THR A 136 -11.90 -2.44 -9.13
N LEU A 137 -10.66 -2.11 -9.52
CA LEU A 137 -10.32 -0.85 -10.19
C LEU A 137 -10.54 -1.01 -11.71
N PRO A 138 -11.60 -0.43 -12.31
CA PRO A 138 -11.94 -0.67 -13.72
C PRO A 138 -10.90 -0.11 -14.70
N ASP A 139 -10.27 1.00 -14.35
CA ASP A 139 -9.29 1.70 -15.20
C ASP A 139 -7.86 1.13 -15.07
N ALA A 140 -7.68 0.01 -14.35
CA ALA A 140 -6.39 -0.64 -14.23
C ALA A 140 -6.00 -1.33 -15.54
N VAL A 141 -4.73 -1.20 -15.95
CA VAL A 141 -4.22 -1.74 -17.22
C VAL A 141 -3.32 -2.94 -16.96
N ALA A 142 -3.55 -4.05 -17.66
CA ALA A 142 -2.72 -5.24 -17.58
C ALA A 142 -1.28 -4.94 -18.08
N GLY A 143 -0.28 -5.25 -17.26
CA GLY A 143 1.11 -4.95 -17.61
C GLY A 143 2.14 -5.73 -16.83
N ASP A 144 3.33 -5.11 -16.72
CA ASP A 144 4.48 -5.65 -16.00
C ASP A 144 4.97 -4.63 -14.98
N ILE A 145 4.61 -4.85 -13.72
CA ILE A 145 5.05 -3.97 -12.62
C ILE A 145 6.53 -4.21 -12.29
N THR A 146 7.07 -5.39 -12.64
CA THR A 146 8.46 -5.77 -12.32
C THR A 146 9.49 -4.98 -13.13
N ALA A 147 9.07 -4.41 -14.27
CA ALA A 147 9.90 -3.57 -15.12
C ALA A 147 10.20 -2.18 -14.51
N ALA A 148 9.33 -1.67 -13.62
CA ALA A 148 9.51 -0.38 -12.95
C ALA A 148 9.87 -0.51 -11.46
N MET A 149 9.31 -1.51 -10.79
CA MET A 149 9.50 -1.68 -9.35
C MET A 149 10.93 -2.12 -9.02
N PRO A 150 11.59 -1.51 -8.01
CA PRO A 150 12.95 -1.89 -7.64
C PRO A 150 13.06 -3.38 -7.30
N TYR A 151 14.08 -4.06 -7.84
CA TYR A 151 14.33 -5.49 -7.62
C TYR A 151 14.25 -5.89 -6.14
N ARG A 152 14.87 -5.09 -5.26
CA ARG A 152 14.83 -5.32 -3.81
C ARG A 152 13.41 -5.28 -3.24
N ALA A 153 12.59 -4.33 -3.67
CA ALA A 153 11.20 -4.23 -3.22
C ALA A 153 10.40 -5.43 -3.73
N MET A 154 10.50 -5.75 -5.03
CA MET A 154 9.80 -6.88 -5.63
C MET A 154 10.16 -8.22 -4.98
N MET A 155 11.44 -8.50 -4.75
CA MET A 155 11.86 -9.74 -4.07
C MET A 155 11.32 -9.84 -2.65
N ASN A 156 11.28 -8.74 -1.90
CA ASN A 156 10.68 -8.73 -0.57
C ASN A 156 9.17 -8.97 -0.64
N ILE A 157 8.47 -8.38 -1.61
CA ILE A 157 7.01 -8.57 -1.82
C ILE A 157 6.71 -10.02 -2.18
N ILE A 158 7.39 -10.59 -3.18
CA ILE A 158 7.19 -11.97 -3.65
C ILE A 158 7.40 -12.96 -2.50
N ASN A 159 8.52 -12.84 -1.79
CA ASN A 159 8.84 -13.76 -0.70
C ASN A 159 7.92 -13.56 0.52
N PHE A 160 7.40 -12.35 0.73
CA PHE A 160 6.39 -12.11 1.76
C PHE A 160 5.04 -12.72 1.37
N ILE A 161 4.61 -12.61 0.11
CA ILE A 161 3.37 -13.25 -0.39
C ILE A 161 3.46 -14.77 -0.24
N GLN A 162 4.58 -15.37 -0.63
CA GLN A 162 4.81 -16.81 -0.45
C GLN A 162 4.81 -17.23 1.03
N ALA A 163 5.41 -16.42 1.91
CA ALA A 163 5.38 -16.70 3.35
C ALA A 163 3.96 -16.55 3.93
N LEU A 164 3.20 -15.58 3.43
CA LEU A 164 1.83 -15.31 3.86
C LEU A 164 0.88 -16.43 3.48
N ASP A 165 1.12 -17.12 2.36
CA ASP A 165 0.34 -18.28 1.92
C ASP A 165 0.32 -19.43 2.94
N HIS A 166 1.39 -19.60 3.73
CA HIS A 166 1.41 -20.58 4.80
C HIS A 166 0.46 -20.25 5.96
N VAL A 167 0.11 -18.98 6.12
CA VAL A 167 -0.81 -18.49 7.15
C VAL A 167 -2.23 -18.31 6.58
N VAL A 168 -2.32 -17.94 5.30
CA VAL A 168 -3.55 -17.69 4.56
C VAL A 168 -3.50 -18.48 3.25
N PRO A 169 -3.85 -19.78 3.26
CA PRO A 169 -3.73 -20.63 2.08
C PRO A 169 -4.51 -20.07 0.87
N GLY A 170 -3.84 -19.94 -0.26
CA GLY A 170 -4.39 -19.38 -1.49
C GLY A 170 -4.07 -17.89 -1.68
N PHE A 171 -3.42 -17.23 -0.72
CA PHE A 171 -2.98 -15.84 -0.87
C PHE A 171 -1.93 -15.70 -1.99
N ALA A 172 -1.04 -16.69 -2.15
CA ALA A 172 -0.06 -16.76 -3.24
C ALA A 172 -0.60 -17.45 -4.51
N SER A 173 -1.92 -17.47 -4.73
CA SER A 173 -2.53 -17.97 -5.96
C SER A 173 -1.94 -17.29 -7.20
N THR A 174 -1.81 -18.04 -8.30
CA THR A 174 -1.36 -17.51 -9.59
C THR A 174 -2.27 -16.40 -10.12
N GLU A 175 -3.53 -16.37 -9.68
CA GLU A 175 -4.52 -15.37 -10.07
C GLU A 175 -4.52 -14.12 -9.19
N THR A 176 -3.86 -14.13 -8.02
CA THR A 176 -3.77 -12.97 -7.11
C THR A 176 -3.27 -11.74 -7.88
N LEU A 177 -3.94 -10.60 -7.73
CA LEU A 177 -3.63 -9.40 -8.51
C LEU A 177 -2.75 -8.44 -7.71
N LEU A 178 -1.70 -7.92 -8.33
CA LEU A 178 -0.81 -6.90 -7.78
C LEU A 178 -0.92 -5.62 -8.59
N TYR A 179 -1.23 -4.52 -7.92
CA TYR A 179 -1.33 -3.18 -8.50
C TYR A 179 -0.15 -2.33 -8.04
N SER A 180 0.40 -1.54 -8.95
CA SER A 180 1.57 -0.70 -8.67
C SER A 180 1.38 0.71 -9.26
N PRO A 181 1.88 1.75 -8.59
CA PRO A 181 2.68 1.75 -7.35
C PRO A 181 1.86 2.09 -6.10
N GLU A 182 2.02 1.34 -5.01
CA GLU A 182 1.49 1.75 -3.68
C GLU A 182 2.61 2.47 -2.92
N LEU A 183 2.48 3.79 -2.77
CA LEU A 183 3.49 4.62 -2.12
C LEU A 183 2.92 5.25 -0.85
N LYS A 184 3.66 5.15 0.26
CA LYS A 184 3.33 5.89 1.50
C LYS A 184 4.50 6.76 1.90
N PHE A 185 4.32 8.06 1.67
CA PHE A 185 5.26 9.10 2.06
C PHE A 185 5.24 9.27 3.58
N TYR A 186 6.41 9.30 4.19
CA TYR A 186 6.52 9.53 5.62
C TYR A 186 6.67 11.04 5.80
N SER A 187 5.68 11.66 6.43
CA SER A 187 5.75 13.07 6.79
C SER A 187 6.93 13.30 7.73
N ASN A 188 7.61 14.44 7.55
CA ASN A 188 8.51 14.95 8.58
C ASN A 188 7.73 15.13 9.88
N ARG A 189 8.30 14.69 10.99
CA ARG A 189 7.69 14.88 12.31
C ARG A 189 7.96 16.30 12.77
N VAL A 190 6.90 17.10 12.86
CA VAL A 190 6.97 18.44 13.47
C VAL A 190 7.36 18.28 14.93
N LYS A 191 8.46 18.89 15.37
CA LYS A 191 8.88 18.79 16.78
C LYS A 191 7.84 19.49 17.66
N MET A 192 7.33 18.76 18.65
CA MET A 192 6.38 19.28 19.63
C MET A 192 6.76 18.88 21.05
N ASP A 193 6.33 19.66 22.03
CA ASP A 193 6.40 19.30 23.45
C ASP A 193 5.27 18.33 23.85
N ALA A 194 5.26 17.88 25.10
CA ALA A 194 4.19 17.03 25.65
C ALA A 194 2.82 17.71 25.65
N ASN A 195 2.77 19.03 25.46
CA ASN A 195 1.56 19.81 25.39
C ASN A 195 1.02 20.01 23.98
N LEU A 196 1.69 19.45 22.95
CA LEU A 196 1.37 19.63 21.53
C LEU A 196 1.64 21.06 21.03
N ASN A 197 2.56 21.78 21.67
CA ASN A 197 3.06 23.05 21.18
C ASN A 197 4.26 22.83 20.26
N THR A 198 4.30 23.58 19.16
CA THR A 198 5.48 23.63 18.29
C THR A 198 6.51 24.62 18.83
N SER A 199 7.66 24.75 18.16
CA SER A 199 8.64 25.80 18.46
C SER A 199 8.14 27.22 18.12
N ILE A 200 7.00 27.35 17.43
CA ILE A 200 6.39 28.62 17.08
C ILE A 200 5.16 28.83 17.97
N HIS A 201 5.19 29.88 18.77
CA HIS A 201 4.10 30.20 19.69
C HIS A 201 2.79 30.43 18.93
N GLY A 202 1.71 29.78 19.39
CA GLY A 202 0.38 29.86 18.77
C GLY A 202 0.19 29.02 17.50
N LEU A 203 1.23 28.32 17.01
CA LEU A 203 1.10 27.38 15.90
C LEU A 203 0.97 25.95 16.43
N HIS A 204 -0.13 25.29 16.08
CA HIS A 204 -0.40 23.89 16.43
C HIS A 204 -0.48 23.04 15.17
N CYS A 205 0.30 21.96 15.12
CA CYS A 205 0.27 20.97 14.04
C CYS A 205 -0.27 19.66 14.61
N LEU A 206 -1.48 19.25 14.25
CA LEU A 206 -2.16 18.09 14.81
C LEU A 206 -2.48 17.05 13.74
N GLY A 207 -2.79 15.84 14.17
CA GLY A 207 -3.17 14.76 13.25
C GLY A 207 -2.05 14.35 12.32
N ASP A 208 -2.41 13.71 11.20
CA ASP A 208 -1.43 13.05 10.33
C ASP A 208 -0.50 14.07 9.63
N SER A 209 -0.94 15.33 9.47
CA SER A 209 -0.11 16.42 8.95
C SER A 209 1.05 16.80 9.87
N SER A 210 0.95 16.52 11.18
CA SER A 210 2.05 16.70 12.14
C SER A 210 3.15 15.64 12.01
N GLY A 211 2.87 14.52 11.35
CA GLY A 211 3.73 13.35 11.27
C GLY A 211 3.74 12.45 12.51
N TRP A 212 2.99 12.80 13.57
CA TRP A 212 2.92 12.02 14.81
C TRP A 212 1.86 10.92 14.80
N THR A 213 0.81 11.09 14.02
CA THR A 213 -0.28 10.11 13.90
C THR A 213 -0.33 9.53 12.49
N ARG A 214 -1.00 8.37 12.38
CA ARG A 214 -1.18 7.62 11.13
C ARG A 214 -2.50 6.87 11.17
N GLY A 215 -3.58 7.60 11.42
CA GLY A 215 -4.88 6.99 11.57
C GLY A 215 -5.90 7.92 12.20
N LEU A 216 -7.14 7.71 11.79
CA LEU A 216 -8.29 8.53 12.16
C LEU A 216 -8.39 8.72 13.67
N MET A 217 -8.32 7.63 14.43
CA MET A 217 -8.46 7.67 15.89
C MET A 217 -7.39 8.56 16.55
N MET A 218 -6.11 8.33 16.26
CA MET A 218 -5.02 9.08 16.90
C MET A 218 -5.04 10.55 16.47
N ALA A 219 -5.36 10.83 15.20
CA ALA A 219 -5.49 12.18 14.69
C ALA A 219 -6.65 12.93 15.38
N SER A 220 -7.81 12.29 15.52
CA SER A 220 -8.95 12.84 16.25
C SER A 220 -8.63 13.08 17.72
N ILE A 221 -7.90 12.18 18.39
CA ILE A 221 -7.49 12.34 19.80
C ILE A 221 -6.59 13.56 19.96
N MET A 222 -5.61 13.78 19.07
CA MET A 222 -4.80 15.01 19.12
C MET A 222 -5.65 16.28 19.00
N GLY A 223 -6.64 16.28 18.11
CA GLY A 223 -7.61 17.37 17.96
C GLY A 223 -8.39 17.63 19.25
N VAL A 224 -8.93 16.59 19.88
CA VAL A 224 -9.66 16.69 21.16
C VAL A 224 -8.76 17.20 22.29
N LEU A 225 -7.53 16.70 22.39
CA LEU A 225 -6.58 17.12 23.42
C LEU A 225 -6.20 18.59 23.28
N MET A 226 -5.96 19.08 22.06
CA MET A 226 -5.70 20.50 21.84
C MET A 226 -6.94 21.35 22.07
N GLY A 227 -8.11 20.91 21.57
CA GLY A 227 -9.37 21.62 21.74
C GLY A 227 -9.69 21.89 23.21
N ARG A 228 -9.37 20.96 24.13
CA ARG A 228 -9.54 21.14 25.58
C ARG A 228 -8.58 22.14 26.23
N LYS A 229 -7.47 22.47 25.58
CA LYS A 229 -6.45 23.40 26.09
C LYS A 229 -6.62 24.82 25.56
N LEU A 230 -7.31 24.98 24.43
CA LEU A 230 -7.58 26.26 23.81
C LEU A 230 -8.84 26.96 24.36
N VAL A 231 -9.58 26.30 25.26
CA VAL A 231 -10.72 26.87 26.00
C VAL A 231 -10.22 27.72 27.17
#